data_AF-A0A925QQZ7-F1
#
_entry.id   AF-A0A925QQZ7-F1
#
_cell.length_a   1.000
_cell.length_b   1.000
_cell.length_c   1.000
_cell.angle_alpha   90.00
_cell.angle_beta   90.00
_cell.angle_gamma   90.00
#
_symmetry.space_group_name_H-M   'P 1'
#
loop_
_entity.id
_entity.type
_entity.pdbx_description
1 polymer ?
#
loop_
_entity_poly.entity_id
_entity_poly.type
_entity_poly.pdbx_seq_one_letter_code
_entity_poly.pdbx_strand_id
1 'polypeptide(L)'
;MASRTKYVLDANVLIEAKRRYYRFGLCPGFWDCLSWHYKQGTVRSIDRVKKELDIGKDELTRWAKKSAPAGFFAATTDKATAGTYGDMVTWAHAQPHFLPAALTEFAI
;
A
#
# COMPACT_ATOMS: atom_id res chain seq x y z
N MET A 1 24.38 3.02 -14.11
CA MET A 1 23.90 3.06 -12.71
C MET A 1 23.06 1.81 -12.48
N ALA A 2 23.32 1.04 -11.42
CA ALA A 2 22.48 -0.12 -11.10
C ALA A 2 21.06 0.35 -10.76
N SER A 3 20.05 -0.19 -11.46
CA SER A 3 18.65 0.06 -11.12
C SER A 3 18.38 -0.52 -9.73
N ARG A 4 18.05 0.33 -8.75
CA ARG A 4 17.59 -0.13 -7.44
C ARG A 4 16.12 -0.52 -7.56
N THR A 5 15.81 -1.78 -7.31
CA THR A 5 14.43 -2.28 -7.22
C THR A 5 13.64 -1.44 -6.22
N LYS A 6 12.44 -1.02 -6.64
CA LYS A 6 11.51 -0.29 -5.79
C LYS A 6 10.39 -1.23 -5.37
N TYR A 7 10.06 -1.22 -4.10
CA TYR A 7 8.98 -2.01 -3.53
C TYR A 7 7.80 -1.10 -3.17
N VAL A 8 6.60 -1.55 -3.53
CA VAL A 8 5.34 -0.95 -3.08
C VAL A 8 4.71 -1.91 -2.08
N LEU A 9 4.54 -1.45 -0.85
CA LEU A 9 4.00 -2.27 0.23
C LEU A 9 2.47 -2.26 0.20
N ASP A 10 1.91 -3.46 0.25
CA ASP A 10 0.48 -3.70 0.46
C ASP A 10 0.08 -3.48 1.93
N ALA A 11 -1.21 -3.24 2.18
CA ALA A 11 -1.75 -3.08 3.52
C ALA A 11 -1.47 -4.30 4.40
N ASN A 12 -1.61 -5.51 3.86
CA ASN A 12 -1.41 -6.75 4.62
C ASN A 12 0.01 -6.88 5.18
N VAL A 13 1.03 -6.40 4.45
CA VAL A 13 2.42 -6.40 4.94
C VAL A 13 2.53 -5.60 6.24
N LEU A 14 1.89 -4.43 6.30
CA LEU A 14 1.92 -3.54 7.45
C LEU A 14 1.02 -4.06 8.59
N ILE A 15 -0.17 -4.56 8.25
CA ILE A 15 -1.13 -5.12 9.21
C ILE A 15 -0.55 -6.35 9.90
N GLU A 16 0.00 -7.30 9.14
CA GLU A 16 0.57 -8.54 9.68
C GLU A 16 1.87 -8.26 10.46
N ALA A 17 2.71 -7.33 10.00
CA ALA A 17 3.86 -6.87 10.76
C ALA A 17 3.45 -6.36 12.14
N LYS A 18 2.45 -5.46 12.20
CA LYS A 18 1.93 -4.94 13.47
C LYS A 18 1.28 -6.02 14.33
N ARG A 19 0.61 -7.02 13.76
CA ARG A 19 -0.11 -8.05 14.52
C ARG A 19 0.80 -9.13 15.10
N ARG A 20 1.79 -9.59 14.33
CA ARG A 20 2.57 -10.79 14.66
C ARG A 20 3.97 -10.47 15.17
N TYR A 21 4.84 -10.01 14.28
CA TYR A 21 6.30 -10.06 14.47
C TYR A 21 6.89 -8.73 14.91
N TYR A 22 6.25 -7.62 14.52
CA TYR A 22 6.80 -6.27 14.63
C TYR A 22 5.80 -5.30 15.27
N ARG A 23 5.16 -5.72 16.38
CA ARG A 23 4.36 -4.80 17.21
C ARG A 23 5.19 -3.57 17.57
N PHE A 24 4.57 -2.38 17.56
CA PHE A 24 5.26 -1.11 17.83
C PHE A 24 6.01 -1.10 19.16
N GLY A 25 5.41 -1.66 20.22
CA GLY A 25 6.06 -1.76 21.54
C GLY A 25 7.11 -2.86 21.66
N LEU A 26 7.17 -3.81 20.71
CA LEU A 26 8.12 -4.93 20.74
C LEU A 26 9.32 -4.69 19.82
N CYS A 27 9.07 -4.21 18.60
CA CYS A 27 10.10 -3.98 17.59
C CYS A 27 9.86 -2.65 16.87
N PRO A 28 10.11 -1.51 17.56
CA PRO A 28 9.97 -0.19 16.94
C PRO A 28 10.94 -0.01 15.75
N GLY A 29 12.12 -0.63 15.80
CA GLY A 29 13.14 -0.54 14.77
C GLY A 29 12.68 -0.99 13.38
N PHE A 30 11.74 -1.94 13.28
CA PHE A 30 11.15 -2.31 11.99
C PHE A 30 10.48 -1.10 11.29
N TRP A 31 9.73 -0.30 12.05
CA TRP A 31 9.02 0.87 11.53
C TRP A 31 9.98 2.02 11.18
N ASP A 32 11.07 2.14 11.92
CA ASP A 32 12.16 3.07 11.60
C ASP A 32 12.89 2.63 10.32
N CYS A 33 13.11 1.33 10.12
CA CYS A 33 13.69 0.78 8.89
C CYS A 33 12.81 1.10 7.67
N LEU A 34 11.48 0.98 7.76
CA LEU A 34 10.58 1.39 6.67
C LEU A 34 10.77 2.87 6.30
N SER A 35 10.88 3.73 7.32
CA SER A 35 11.10 5.16 7.14
C SER A 35 12.47 5.46 6.51
N TRP A 36 13.50 4.73 6.91
CA TRP A 36 14.84 4.80 6.32
C TRP A 36 14.84 4.37 4.84
N HIS A 37 14.23 3.21 4.53
CA HIS A 37 14.17 2.69 3.15
C HIS A 37 13.36 3.58 2.20
N TYR A 38 12.34 4.27 2.71
CA TYR A 38 11.64 5.30 1.97
C TYR A 38 12.55 6.48 1.62
N LYS A 39 13.33 6.99 2.57
CA LYS A 39 14.32 8.05 2.32
C LYS A 39 15.39 7.64 1.30
N GLN A 40 15.71 6.35 1.23
CA GLN A 40 16.60 5.78 0.20
C GLN A 40 15.92 5.57 -1.16
N GLY A 41 14.62 5.86 -1.29
CA GLY A 41 13.84 5.72 -2.52
C GLY A 41 13.49 4.26 -2.89
N THR A 42 13.66 3.32 -1.96
CA THR A 42 13.53 1.87 -2.22
C THR A 42 12.19 1.28 -1.82
N VAL A 43 11.48 1.89 -0.86
CA VAL A 43 10.20 1.42 -0.34
C VAL A 43 9.20 2.57 -0.33
N ARG A 44 7.96 2.29 -0.69
CA ARG A 44 6.82 3.19 -0.52
C ARG A 44 5.54 2.37 -0.38
N SER A 45 4.42 3.01 -0.13
CA SER A 45 3.08 2.45 -0.29
C SER A 45 2.23 3.46 -1.08
N ILE A 46 0.93 3.23 -1.18
CA ILE A 46 0.00 4.07 -1.94
C ILE A 46 -1.12 4.62 -1.06
N ASP A 47 -1.74 5.71 -1.51
CA ASP A 47 -2.87 6.35 -0.85
C ASP A 47 -4.06 5.40 -0.62
N ARG A 48 -4.35 4.47 -1.53
CA ARG A 48 -5.35 3.41 -1.35
C ARG A 48 -5.05 2.54 -0.11
N VAL A 49 -3.80 2.12 0.07
CA VAL A 49 -3.36 1.38 1.28
C VAL A 49 -3.54 2.25 2.53
N LYS A 50 -3.17 3.54 2.48
CA LYS A 50 -3.37 4.45 3.61
C LYS A 50 -4.85 4.52 4.02
N LYS A 51 -5.78 4.58 3.05
CA LYS A 51 -7.23 4.58 3.33
C LYS A 51 -7.68 3.30 4.04
N GLU A 52 -7.15 2.15 3.63
CA GLU A 52 -7.43 0.88 4.30
C GLU A 52 -6.92 0.87 5.75
N LEU A 53 -5.69 1.33 5.99
CA LEU A 53 -5.13 1.45 7.33
C LEU A 53 -5.93 2.42 8.22
N ASP A 54 -6.56 3.43 7.63
CA ASP A 54 -7.40 4.40 8.35
C ASP A 54 -8.69 3.78 8.91
N ILE A 55 -9.18 2.68 8.32
CA ILE A 55 -10.37 1.94 8.80
C ILE A 55 -10.07 1.27 10.15
N GLY A 56 -8.84 0.79 10.35
CA GLY A 56 -8.45 0.05 11.55
C GLY A 56 -8.47 0.87 12.85
N LYS A 57 -8.33 2.20 12.76
CA LYS A 57 -8.36 3.16 13.89
C LYS A 57 -7.43 2.79 15.07
N ASP A 58 -6.28 2.20 14.79
CA ASP A 58 -5.37 1.65 15.81
C ASP A 58 -3.98 2.32 15.80
N GLU A 59 -2.99 1.67 16.42
CA GLU A 59 -1.59 2.12 16.43
C GLU A 59 -1.01 2.27 15.02
N LEU A 60 -1.37 1.38 14.09
CA LEU A 60 -0.90 1.44 12.72
C LEU A 60 -1.51 2.65 12.00
N THR A 61 -2.79 2.93 12.24
CA THR A 61 -3.43 4.18 11.76
C THR A 61 -2.71 5.41 12.30
N ARG A 62 -2.35 5.44 13.59
CA ARG A 62 -1.62 6.57 14.18
C ARG A 62 -0.24 6.74 13.55
N TRP A 63 0.49 5.65 13.36
CA TRP A 63 1.78 5.68 12.69
C TRP A 63 1.66 6.21 11.26
N ALA A 64 0.71 5.70 10.47
CA ALA A 64 0.49 6.11 9.08
C ALA A 64 0.15 7.61 8.94
N LYS A 65 -0.50 8.20 9.95
CA LYS A 65 -0.87 9.62 9.95
C LYS A 65 0.21 10.55 10.49
N LYS A 66 0.98 10.12 11.50
CA LYS A 66 1.85 11.02 12.29
C LYS A 66 3.34 10.73 12.17
N SER A 67 3.71 9.50 11.84
CA SER A 67 5.09 9.02 11.95
C SER A 67 5.66 8.55 10.61
N ALA A 68 4.82 7.99 9.74
CA ALA A 68 5.23 7.64 8.38
C ALA A 68 5.76 8.90 7.66
N PRO A 69 6.87 8.80 6.91
CA PRO A 69 7.43 9.95 6.21
C PRO A 69 6.43 10.62 5.26
N ALA A 70 6.54 11.94 5.10
CA ALA A 70 5.77 12.66 4.09
C ALA A 70 6.05 12.08 2.69
N GLY A 71 4.99 11.68 1.99
CA GLY A 71 5.06 11.02 0.68
C GLY A 71 5.30 9.50 0.72
N PHE A 72 5.38 8.88 1.91
CA PHE A 72 5.46 7.41 2.04
C PHE A 72 4.30 6.72 1.31
N PHE A 73 3.10 7.31 1.39
CA PHE A 73 1.94 6.90 0.63
C PHE A 73 1.81 7.79 -0.60
N ALA A 74 2.18 7.26 -1.76
CA ALA A 74 2.09 7.96 -3.04
C ALA A 74 0.64 8.02 -3.54
N ALA A 75 0.25 9.15 -4.14
CA ALA A 75 -1.06 9.26 -4.79
C ALA A 75 -1.11 8.40 -6.04
N THR A 76 -2.22 7.71 -6.28
CA THR A 76 -2.47 6.91 -7.50
C THR A 76 -3.43 7.59 -8.46
N THR A 77 -3.67 8.90 -8.28
CA THR A 77 -4.62 9.68 -9.08
C THR A 77 -4.02 10.23 -10.38
N ASP A 78 -2.76 9.88 -10.69
CA ASP A 78 -2.16 10.28 -11.95
C ASP A 78 -2.79 9.53 -13.13
N LYS A 79 -2.84 10.19 -14.30
CA LYS A 79 -3.51 9.66 -15.48
C LYS A 79 -2.92 8.33 -15.97
N ALA A 80 -1.62 8.11 -15.80
CA ALA A 80 -0.98 6.90 -16.28
C ALA A 80 -1.38 5.70 -15.41
N THR A 81 -1.30 5.84 -14.08
CA THR A 81 -1.76 4.81 -13.14
C THR A 81 -3.25 4.51 -13.31
N ALA A 82 -4.09 5.55 -13.43
CA ALA A 82 -5.52 5.39 -13.67
C ALA A 82 -5.82 4.69 -15.00
N GLY A 83 -5.08 5.02 -16.07
CA GLY A 83 -5.20 4.37 -17.37
C GLY A 83 -4.86 2.87 -17.30
N THR A 84 -3.70 2.54 -16.72
CA THR A 84 -3.30 1.13 -16.54
C THR A 84 -4.29 0.34 -15.69
N TYR A 85 -4.86 0.97 -14.65
CA TYR A 85 -5.92 0.33 -13.87
C TYR A 85 -7.17 0.06 -14.72
N GLY A 86 -7.58 1.02 -15.57
CA GLY A 86 -8.69 0.83 -16.51
C GLY A 86 -8.45 -0.31 -17.51
N ASP A 87 -7.21 -0.47 -17.98
CA ASP A 87 -6.83 -1.60 -18.84
C ASP A 87 -6.98 -2.94 -18.11
N MET A 88 -6.58 -3.00 -16.82
CA MET A 88 -6.74 -4.20 -15.98
C MET A 88 -8.22 -4.52 -15.73
N VAL A 89 -9.05 -3.51 -15.45
CA VAL A 89 -10.50 -3.67 -15.30
C VAL A 89 -11.11 -4.22 -16.58
N THR A 90 -10.76 -3.66 -17.73
CA THR A 90 -11.22 -4.12 -19.04
C THR A 90 -10.83 -5.58 -19.28
N TRP A 91 -9.58 -5.95 -18.98
CA TRP A 91 -9.12 -7.33 -19.09
C TRP A 91 -9.89 -8.28 -18.17
N ALA A 92 -10.15 -7.87 -16.92
CA ALA A 92 -10.90 -8.67 -15.96
C ALA A 92 -12.33 -8.93 -16.44
N HIS A 93 -13.02 -7.91 -16.96
CA HIS A 93 -14.36 -8.04 -17.53
C HIS A 93 -14.44 -8.96 -18.76
N ALA A 94 -13.33 -9.13 -19.48
CA ALA A 94 -13.25 -10.06 -20.61
C ALA A 94 -13.09 -11.53 -20.17
N GLN A 95 -12.86 -11.81 -18.87
CA GLN A 95 -12.67 -13.17 -18.39
C GLN A 95 -14.01 -13.84 -18.04
N PRO A 96 -14.29 -15.05 -18.55
CA PRO A 96 -15.59 -15.70 -18.38
C PRO A 96 -15.83 -16.30 -16.98
N HIS A 97 -14.80 -16.38 -16.15
CA HIS A 97 -14.81 -17.14 -14.90
C HIS A 97 -14.94 -16.27 -13.64
N PHE A 98 -14.98 -14.94 -13.78
CA PHE A 98 -15.18 -14.05 -12.63
C PHE A 98 -16.66 -13.80 -12.36
N LEU A 99 -17.00 -13.72 -11.08
CA LEU A 99 -18.34 -13.37 -10.65
C LEU A 99 -18.64 -11.90 -10.97
N PRO A 100 -19.85 -11.56 -11.44
CA PRO A 100 -20.23 -10.18 -11.71
C PRO A 100 -19.99 -9.24 -10.52
N ALA A 101 -20.27 -9.69 -9.30
CA ALA A 101 -20.03 -8.90 -8.09
C ALA A 101 -18.54 -8.56 -7.86
N ALA A 102 -17.64 -9.52 -8.14
CA ALA A 102 -16.20 -9.30 -8.01
C ALA A 102 -15.68 -8.31 -9.07
N LEU A 103 -16.23 -8.37 -10.28
CA LEU A 103 -15.91 -7.42 -11.35
C LEU A 103 -16.38 -6.00 -11.00
N THR A 104 -17.60 -5.87 -10.47
CA THR A 104 -18.12 -4.57 -10.01
C THR A 104 -17.26 -4.00 -8.89
N GLU A 105 -16.87 -4.80 -7.90
CA GLU A 105 -16.00 -4.35 -6.80
C GLU A 105 -14.63 -3.93 -7.30
N PHE A 106 -14.06 -4.67 -8.26
CA PHE A 106 -12.76 -4.34 -8.86
C PHE A 106 -12.77 -3.06 -9.69
N ALA A 107 -13.91 -2.61 -10.21
CA ALA A 107 -14.00 -1.40 -11.04
C ALA A 107 -14.09 -0.07 -10.24
N ILE A 108 -14.02 -0.12 -8.91
CA ILE A 108 -14.19 1.04 -7.98
C ILE A 108 -12.83 1.57 -7.51
#